data_AF-N1UWN1-F1
#
_entry.id   AF-N1UWN1-F1
#
_cell.length_a   1.000
_cell.length_b   1.000
_cell.length_c   1.000
_cell.angle_alpha   90.00
_cell.angle_beta   90.00
_cell.angle_gamma   90.00
#
_symmetry.space_group_name_H-M   'P 1'
#
loop_
_entity.id
_entity.type
_entity.pdbx_description
1 polymer ?
#
loop_
_entity_poly.entity_id
_entity_poly.type
_entity_poly.pdbx_seq_one_letter_code
_entity_poly.pdbx_strand_id
1 'polypeptide(L)'
;MTILPPETPLHLPPLEELQAAARVVSLPMRVKFRGVLHRELMLFEGPAGWAEFSPFLEYDDGEAASWLRAAIEAGWQGFPEPLRTSVPVNATVPAVEPADVPAVLARFDGPQTV
;
A
#
# COMPACT_ATOMS: atom_id res chain seq x y z
N MET A 1 16.29 22.65 13.55
CA MET A 1 15.42 23.03 12.42
C MET A 1 15.90 22.20 11.23
N THR A 2 15.33 21.01 11.04
CA THR A 2 15.69 20.15 9.90
C THR A 2 15.09 20.77 8.65
N ILE A 3 15.95 21.21 7.74
CA ILE A 3 15.56 21.70 6.42
C ILE A 3 15.00 20.48 5.68
N LEU A 4 13.69 20.44 5.43
CA LEU A 4 13.11 19.45 4.53
C LEU A 4 13.82 19.62 3.17
N PRO A 5 14.25 18.53 2.51
CA PRO A 5 14.80 18.63 1.17
C PRO A 5 13.75 19.32 0.26
N PRO A 6 14.20 20.09 -0.76
CA PRO A 6 13.26 20.69 -1.70
C PRO A 6 12.38 19.60 -2.32
N GLU A 7 11.07 19.80 -2.30
CA GLU A 7 10.13 18.86 -2.93
C GLU A 7 10.50 18.73 -4.41
N THR A 8 10.91 17.53 -4.82
CA THR A 8 11.12 17.24 -6.24
C THR A 8 9.73 17.05 -6.84
N PRO A 9 9.31 17.89 -7.81
CA PRO A 9 7.99 17.75 -8.39
C PRO A 9 7.88 16.38 -9.06
N LEU A 10 6.83 15.63 -8.72
CA LEU A 10 6.57 14.33 -9.32
C LEU A 10 6.38 14.49 -10.82
N HIS A 11 7.24 13.84 -11.60
CA HIS A 11 7.09 13.79 -13.04
C HIS A 11 6.07 12.71 -13.41
N LEU A 12 4.89 13.12 -13.87
CA LEU A 12 3.83 12.19 -14.25
C LEU A 12 4.17 11.55 -15.61
N PRO A 13 4.14 10.20 -15.73
CA PRO A 13 4.25 9.54 -17.02
C PRO A 13 3.01 9.81 -17.88
N PRO A 14 3.13 9.70 -19.22
CA PRO A 14 1.99 9.75 -20.13
C PRO A 14 0.94 8.70 -19.76
N LEU A 15 -0.34 9.03 -19.99
CA LEU A 15 -1.46 8.12 -19.68
C LEU A 15 -1.33 6.76 -20.39
N GLU A 16 -0.89 6.75 -21.65
CA GLU A 16 -0.71 5.53 -22.43
C GLU A 16 0.34 4.60 -21.81
N GLU A 17 1.42 5.17 -21.25
CA GLU A 17 2.45 4.41 -20.54
C GLU A 17 1.88 3.77 -19.26
N LEU A 18 1.12 4.53 -18.47
CA LEU A 18 0.45 4.01 -17.27
C LEU A 18 -0.51 2.87 -17.60
N GLN A 19 -1.31 3.03 -18.66
CA GLN A 19 -2.26 2.01 -19.09
C GLN A 19 -1.55 0.74 -19.59
N ALA A 20 -0.44 0.87 -20.32
CA ALA A 20 0.35 -0.27 -20.77
C ALA A 20 1.01 -1.03 -19.61
N ALA A 21 1.42 -0.32 -18.56
CA ALA A 21 2.01 -0.89 -17.34
C ALA A 21 0.98 -1.51 -16.38
N ALA A 22 -0.31 -1.18 -16.53
CA ALA A 22 -1.37 -1.59 -15.61
C ALA A 22 -1.63 -3.10 -15.59
N ARG A 23 -1.73 -3.69 -14.40
CA ARG A 23 -2.17 -5.07 -14.17
C ARG A 23 -3.19 -5.10 -13.02
N VAL A 24 -4.43 -5.49 -13.30
CA VAL A 24 -5.48 -5.61 -12.28
C VAL A 24 -5.38 -6.96 -11.59
N VAL A 25 -5.44 -6.97 -10.26
CA VAL A 25 -5.36 -8.16 -9.40
C VAL A 25 -6.47 -8.12 -8.36
N SER A 26 -7.01 -9.30 -8.01
CA SER A 26 -7.93 -9.48 -6.88
C SER A 26 -7.42 -10.61 -5.99
N LEU A 27 -7.28 -10.32 -4.69
CA LEU A 27 -6.79 -11.28 -3.69
C LEU A 27 -7.88 -11.57 -2.65
N PRO A 28 -8.18 -12.84 -2.33
CA PRO A 28 -9.14 -13.17 -1.28
C PRO A 28 -8.59 -12.84 0.11
N MET A 29 -9.41 -12.21 0.95
CA MET A 29 -9.10 -11.93 2.35
C MET A 29 -9.38 -13.16 3.21
N ARG A 30 -8.53 -13.44 4.22
CA ARG A 30 -8.73 -14.57 5.14
C ARG A 30 -9.94 -14.39 6.06
N VAL A 31 -10.27 -13.14 6.37
CA VAL A 31 -11.44 -12.72 7.15
C VAL A 31 -11.96 -11.42 6.56
N LYS A 32 -13.23 -11.10 6.80
CA LYS A 32 -13.78 -9.81 6.38
C LYS A 32 -13.05 -8.68 7.11
N PHE A 33 -12.50 -7.74 6.36
CA PHE A 33 -11.77 -6.60 6.92
C PHE A 33 -12.23 -5.32 6.21
N ARG A 34 -12.58 -4.29 6.98
CA ARG A 34 -13.16 -3.03 6.46
C ARG A 34 -14.28 -3.25 5.43
N GLY A 35 -15.15 -4.23 5.66
CA GLY A 35 -16.29 -4.50 4.79
C GLY A 35 -16.01 -5.38 3.58
N VAL A 36 -14.74 -5.66 3.23
CA VAL A 36 -14.38 -6.40 2.01
C VAL A 36 -13.94 -7.84 2.30
N LEU A 37 -14.22 -8.73 1.36
CA LEU A 37 -13.73 -10.12 1.31
C LEU A 37 -12.68 -10.32 0.22
N HIS A 38 -12.55 -9.37 -0.69
CA HIS A 38 -11.53 -9.34 -1.73
C HIS A 38 -10.82 -8.00 -1.68
N ARG A 39 -9.51 -8.02 -1.89
CA ARG A 39 -8.71 -6.83 -2.11
C ARG A 39 -8.41 -6.71 -3.59
N GLU A 40 -9.10 -5.75 -4.23
CA GLU A 40 -8.87 -5.37 -5.61
C GLU A 40 -7.85 -4.23 -5.67
N LEU A 41 -6.91 -4.33 -6.62
CA LEU A 41 -5.83 -3.37 -6.81
C LEU A 41 -5.30 -3.43 -8.26
N MET A 42 -4.62 -2.37 -8.65
CA MET A 42 -3.86 -2.29 -9.89
C MET A 42 -2.38 -2.17 -9.56
N LEU A 43 -1.56 -3.01 -10.16
CA LEU A 43 -0.11 -2.92 -10.11
C LEU A 43 0.41 -2.20 -11.36
N PHE A 44 1.47 -1.42 -11.17
CA PHE A 44 2.25 -0.82 -12.25
C PHE A 44 3.70 -1.26 -12.14
N GLU A 45 4.33 -1.55 -13.27
CA GLU A 45 5.78 -1.74 -13.36
C GLU A 45 6.39 -0.53 -14.08
N GLY A 46 6.98 0.37 -13.29
CA GLY A 46 7.67 1.55 -13.79
C GLY A 46 9.19 1.42 -13.69
N PRO A 47 9.95 2.44 -14.13
CA PRO A 47 11.41 2.39 -14.13
C PRO A 47 12.05 2.31 -12.74
N ALA A 48 11.35 2.75 -11.68
CA ALA A 48 11.80 2.61 -10.29
C ALA A 48 11.33 1.29 -9.64
N GLY A 49 10.51 0.50 -10.33
CA GLY A 49 10.04 -0.81 -9.90
C GLY A 49 8.52 -0.93 -9.84
N TRP A 50 8.06 -1.90 -9.03
CA TRP A 50 6.64 -2.19 -8.85
C TRP A 50 5.97 -1.21 -7.90
N ALA A 51 4.77 -0.75 -8.28
CA ALA A 51 3.94 0.12 -7.48
C ALA A 51 2.48 -0.37 -7.43
N GLU A 52 1.77 0.04 -6.38
CA GLU A 52 0.40 -0.37 -6.12
C GLU A 52 -0.55 0.83 -6.09
N PHE A 53 -1.61 0.76 -6.89
CA PHE A 53 -2.79 1.60 -6.78
C PHE A 53 -3.96 0.77 -6.25
N SER A 54 -4.34 1.03 -5.01
CA SER A 54 -5.37 0.26 -4.32
C SER A 54 -6.28 1.15 -3.48
N PRO A 55 -6.99 2.14 -4.03
CA PRO A 55 -8.03 2.82 -3.26
C PRO A 55 -9.09 1.80 -2.80
N PHE A 56 -9.83 2.13 -1.75
CA PHE A 56 -11.06 1.38 -1.47
C PHE A 56 -12.15 1.79 -2.47
N LEU A 57 -13.08 0.89 -2.77
CA LEU A 57 -14.10 1.12 -3.82
C LEU A 57 -15.08 2.24 -3.46
N GLU A 58 -15.22 2.58 -2.18
CA GLU A 58 -16.04 3.70 -1.73
C GLU A 58 -15.40 5.09 -1.95
N TYR A 59 -14.11 5.16 -2.26
CA TYR A 59 -13.42 6.44 -2.49
C TYR A 59 -13.75 6.96 -3.88
N ASP A 60 -14.10 8.25 -3.97
CA ASP A 60 -14.33 8.92 -5.23
C ASP A 60 -13.02 9.21 -5.98
N ASP A 61 -13.13 9.74 -7.21
CA ASP A 61 -11.97 10.04 -8.05
C ASP A 61 -11.00 11.04 -7.40
N GLY A 62 -11.51 11.99 -6.60
CA GLY A 62 -10.70 13.00 -5.94
C GLY A 62 -9.86 12.40 -4.80
N GLU A 63 -10.46 11.56 -3.98
CA GLU A 63 -9.76 10.81 -2.93
C GLU A 63 -8.78 9.79 -3.56
N ALA A 64 -9.23 9.05 -4.58
CA ALA A 64 -8.42 8.05 -5.27
C ALA A 64 -7.24 8.67 -6.03
N ALA A 65 -7.33 9.92 -6.52
CA ALA A 65 -6.22 10.59 -7.21
C ALA A 65 -4.96 10.69 -6.32
N SER A 66 -5.13 10.85 -5.00
CA SER A 66 -3.98 10.86 -4.07
C SER A 66 -3.29 9.50 -3.98
N TRP A 67 -4.07 8.41 -4.07
CA TRP A 67 -3.54 7.05 -4.13
C TRP A 67 -2.81 6.78 -5.45
N LEU A 68 -3.36 7.26 -6.57
CA LEU A 68 -2.73 7.12 -7.87
C LEU A 68 -1.40 7.88 -7.92
N ARG A 69 -1.36 9.09 -7.37
CA ARG A 69 -0.13 9.88 -7.25
C ARG A 69 0.95 9.13 -6.47
N ALA A 70 0.61 8.50 -5.35
CA ALA A 70 1.55 7.71 -4.56
C ALA A 70 2.06 6.47 -5.33
N ALA A 71 1.18 5.80 -6.08
CA ALA A 71 1.59 4.69 -6.94
C ALA A 71 2.57 5.14 -8.04
N ILE A 72 2.30 6.28 -8.67
CA ILE A 72 3.19 6.85 -9.70
C ILE A 72 4.54 7.23 -9.10
N GLU A 73 4.57 7.87 -7.92
CA GLU A 73 5.81 8.17 -7.20
C GLU A 73 6.63 6.90 -6.96
N ALA A 74 6.02 5.86 -6.41
CA ALA A 74 6.70 4.58 -6.14
C ALA A 74 7.25 3.93 -7.42
N GLY A 75 6.51 3.99 -8.54
CA GLY A 75 6.86 3.32 -9.79
C GLY A 75 7.83 4.10 -10.69
N TRP A 76 7.81 5.44 -10.65
CA TRP A 76 8.60 6.29 -11.55
C TRP A 76 9.70 7.09 -10.88
N GLN A 77 9.56 7.40 -9.59
CA GLN A 77 10.54 8.21 -8.85
C GLN A 77 11.30 7.39 -7.81
N GLY A 78 10.63 6.44 -7.15
CA GLY A 78 11.19 5.64 -6.06
C GLY A 78 11.19 6.39 -4.73
N PHE A 79 11.62 5.70 -3.67
CA PHE A 79 11.63 6.24 -2.31
C PHE A 79 12.96 6.91 -1.96
N PRO A 80 12.96 7.87 -1.02
CA PRO A 80 14.20 8.39 -0.45
C PRO A 80 15.07 7.30 0.17
N GLU A 81 16.37 7.56 0.28
CA GLU A 81 17.32 6.64 0.90
C GLU A 81 16.88 6.28 2.34
N PRO A 82 16.70 4.99 2.66
CA PRO A 82 16.25 4.57 3.98
C PRO A 82 17.33 4.84 5.05
N LEU A 83 16.95 5.51 6.14
CA LEU A 83 17.84 5.75 7.28
C LEU A 83 17.96 4.55 8.24
N ARG A 84 17.26 3.45 7.95
CA ARG A 84 17.24 2.22 8.73
C ARG A 84 16.90 1.03 7.84
N THR A 85 17.43 -0.12 8.17
CA THR A 85 17.24 -1.37 7.42
C THR A 85 16.08 -2.21 7.94
N SER A 86 15.50 -1.87 9.09
CA SER A 86 14.32 -2.53 9.65
C SER A 86 13.41 -1.53 10.37
N VAL A 87 12.12 -1.85 10.41
CA VAL A 87 11.07 -1.09 11.11
C VAL A 87 10.28 -2.08 11.98
N PRO A 88 10.18 -1.88 13.31
CA PRO A 88 9.32 -2.71 14.14
C PRO A 88 7.85 -2.45 13.78
N VAL A 89 7.05 -3.51 13.71
CA VAL A 89 5.62 -3.44 13.35
C VAL A 89 4.75 -4.00 14.47
N ASN A 90 3.50 -3.51 14.58
CA ASN A 90 2.50 -4.09 15.46
C ASN A 90 1.78 -5.27 14.78
N ALA A 91 1.16 -6.15 15.57
CA ALA A 91 0.29 -7.20 15.06
C ALA A 91 -1.11 -6.66 14.80
N THR A 92 -1.63 -6.81 13.57
CA THR A 92 -3.02 -6.42 13.28
C THR A 92 -3.98 -7.55 13.62
N VAL A 93 -4.86 -7.33 14.60
CA VAL A 93 -5.93 -8.27 14.97
C VAL A 93 -7.25 -7.82 14.31
N PRO A 94 -7.81 -8.62 13.38
CA PRO A 94 -9.11 -8.32 12.78
C PRO A 94 -10.23 -8.55 13.79
N ALA A 95 -11.45 -8.11 13.45
CA ALA A 95 -12.64 -8.40 14.25
C ALA A 95 -12.98 -9.90 14.20
N VAL A 96 -12.48 -10.65 15.19
CA VAL A 96 -12.71 -12.10 15.39
C VAL A 96 -13.23 -12.34 16.80
N GLU A 97 -13.75 -13.54 17.05
CA GLU A 97 -14.16 -13.92 18.41
C GLU A 97 -12.95 -13.94 19.36
N PRO A 98 -13.12 -13.60 20.65
CA PRO A 98 -12.01 -13.55 21.60
C PRO A 98 -11.18 -14.85 21.68
N ALA A 99 -11.84 -16.00 21.48
CA ALA A 99 -11.20 -17.32 21.48
C ALA A 99 -10.21 -17.52 20.31
N ASP A 100 -10.37 -16.78 19.21
CA ASP A 100 -9.52 -16.90 18.02
C ASP A 100 -8.29 -15.98 18.06
N VAL A 101 -8.27 -14.99 18.95
CA VAL A 101 -7.17 -14.02 19.08
C VAL A 101 -5.81 -14.70 19.28
N PRO A 102 -5.64 -15.72 20.16
CA PRO A 102 -4.36 -16.40 20.30
C PRO A 102 -3.85 -17.01 19.00
N ALA A 103 -4.75 -17.57 18.16
CA ALA A 103 -4.39 -18.16 16.88
C ALA A 103 -4.00 -17.11 15.83
N VAL A 104 -4.56 -15.90 15.91
CA VAL A 104 -4.11 -14.76 15.08
C VAL A 104 -2.72 -14.31 15.51
N LEU A 105 -2.49 -14.12 16.81
CA LEU A 105 -1.22 -13.61 17.34
C LEU A 105 -0.06 -14.59 17.14
N ALA A 106 -0.32 -15.90 17.14
CA ALA A 106 0.69 -16.93 16.86
C ALA A 106 1.30 -16.85 15.45
N ARG A 107 0.75 -16.02 14.54
CA ARG A 107 1.29 -15.77 13.19
C ARG A 107 2.39 -14.70 13.16
N PHE A 108 2.57 -13.98 14.26
CA PHE A 108 3.56 -12.92 14.39
C PHE A 108 4.70 -13.40 15.30
N ASP A 109 5.93 -13.07 14.94
CA ASP A 109 7.11 -13.44 15.73
C ASP A 109 7.29 -12.45 16.90
N GLY A 110 6.57 -12.67 17.99
CA GLY A 110 6.70 -11.91 19.24
C GLY A 110 6.35 -10.43 19.14
N PRO A 111 5.12 -10.06 18.74
CA PRO A 111 4.75 -8.66 18.61
C PRO A 111 4.80 -7.96 19.98
N GLN A 112 5.56 -6.87 20.07
CA GLN A 112 5.63 -6.03 21.27
C GLN A 112 4.37 -5.16 21.42
N THR A 113 3.66 -4.94 20.31
CA THR A 113 2.45 -4.12 20.20
C THR A 113 1.44 -4.83 19.31
N VAL A 114 0.16 -4.74 19.67
CA VAL A 114 -1.00 -5.17 18.87
C VAL A 114 -1.75 -3.93 18.42
#